data_AF-A0A3D1XRL0-F1
#
_entry.id   AF-A0A3D1XRL0-F1
#
_cell.length_a   1.000
_cell.length_b   1.000
_cell.length_c   1.000
_cell.angle_alpha   90.00
_cell.angle_beta   90.00
_cell.angle_gamma   90.00
#
_symmetry.space_group_name_H-M   'P 1'
#
loop_
_entity.id
_entity.type
_entity.pdbx_description
1 polymer ?
#
loop_
_entity_poly.entity_id
_entity_poly.type
_entity_poly.pdbx_seq_one_letter_code
_entity_poly.pdbx_strand_id
1 'polypeptide(L)'
;MTLNIGKRDKVFLIGGGVFVACYLLFFLVAEPIYKKQISIDEKIKDKINFIEKYYEVLNHTSYYQAKEVANKNTKTTLQKRFFNDKEPGLAAAGLQKLLQGFSRGAVTIEKTRVEKPKYVARILAVPIEITVRSSL
;
A
#
# COMPACT_ATOMS: atom_id res chain seq x y z
N MET A 1 -58.93 -40.21 44.60
CA MET A 1 -59.63 -40.48 43.33
C MET A 1 -58.66 -41.19 42.41
N THR A 2 -58.84 -42.49 42.18
CA THR A 2 -57.95 -43.30 41.33
C THR A 2 -58.36 -43.13 39.88
N LEU A 3 -57.58 -42.35 39.11
CA LEU A 3 -57.81 -42.13 37.68
C LEU A 3 -57.57 -43.44 36.92
N ASN A 4 -58.66 -44.07 36.48
CA ASN A 4 -58.60 -45.30 35.68
C ASN A 4 -58.36 -44.92 34.21
N ILE A 5 -57.10 -44.66 33.88
CA ILE A 5 -56.65 -44.25 32.55
C ILE A 5 -56.65 -45.48 31.63
N GLY A 6 -57.45 -45.44 30.56
CA GLY A 6 -57.50 -46.50 29.56
C GLY A 6 -56.16 -46.67 28.84
N LYS A 7 -55.85 -47.90 28.37
CA LYS A 7 -54.57 -48.23 27.71
C LYS A 7 -54.19 -47.25 26.58
N ARG A 8 -55.17 -46.70 25.85
CA ARG A 8 -54.98 -45.73 24.76
C ARG A 8 -54.49 -44.36 25.26
N ASP A 9 -55.07 -43.84 26.33
CA ASP A 9 -54.71 -42.52 26.87
C ASP A 9 -53.30 -42.53 27.48
N LYS A 10 -52.89 -43.67 28.06
CA LYS A 10 -51.52 -43.86 28.56
C LYS A 10 -50.48 -43.80 27.43
N VAL A 11 -50.77 -44.40 26.28
CA VAL A 11 -49.90 -44.37 25.09
C VAL A 11 -49.82 -42.96 24.52
N PHE A 12 -50.95 -42.25 24.47
CA PHE A 12 -50.98 -40.87 23.98
C PHE A 12 -50.21 -39.90 24.89
N LEU A 13 -50.32 -40.08 26.22
CA LEU A 13 -49.60 -39.28 27.21
C LEU A 13 -48.08 -39.52 27.14
N ILE A 14 -47.67 -40.77 26.99
CA ILE A 14 -46.25 -41.14 26.82
C ILE A 14 -45.71 -40.61 25.49
N GLY A 15 -46.45 -40.78 24.39
CA GLY A 15 -46.07 -40.27 23.07
C GLY A 15 -45.93 -38.74 23.06
N GLY A 16 -46.87 -38.03 23.67
CA GLY A 16 -46.80 -36.58 23.85
C GLY A 16 -45.60 -36.15 24.70
N GLY A 17 -45.34 -36.85 25.81
CA GLY A 17 -44.17 -36.59 26.65
C GLY A 17 -42.84 -36.79 25.93
N VAL A 18 -42.72 -37.87 25.15
CA VAL A 18 -41.53 -38.14 24.33
C VAL A 18 -41.35 -37.07 23.25
N PHE A 19 -42.43 -36.64 22.60
CA PHE A 19 -42.37 -35.59 21.57
C PHE A 19 -41.88 -34.26 22.15
N VAL A 20 -42.41 -33.84 23.30
CA VAL A 20 -41.97 -32.61 23.99
C VAL A 20 -40.52 -32.71 24.45
N ALA A 21 -40.10 -33.87 24.97
CA ALA A 21 -38.72 -34.10 25.37
C ALA A 21 -37.75 -34.04 24.18
N CYS A 22 -38.10 -34.65 23.04
CA CYS A 22 -37.32 -34.57 21.80
C CYS A 22 -37.26 -33.13 21.25
N TYR A 23 -38.38 -32.39 21.30
CA TYR A 23 -38.42 -31.00 20.86
C TYR A 23 -37.51 -30.09 21.72
N LEU A 24 -37.56 -30.25 23.05
CA LEU A 24 -36.69 -29.53 23.97
C LEU A 24 -35.21 -29.85 23.74
N LEU A 25 -34.87 -31.13 23.50
CA LEU A 25 -33.49 -31.51 23.18
C LEU A 25 -33.00 -30.89 21.87
N PHE A 26 -33.85 -30.83 20.84
CA PHE A 26 -33.49 -30.20 19.57
C PHE A 26 -33.22 -28.70 19.75
N PHE A 27 -34.11 -27.99 20.46
CA PHE A 27 -33.95 -26.56 20.70
C PHE A 27 -32.74 -26.24 21.60
N LEU A 28 -32.50 -27.02 22.65
CA LEU A 28 -31.42 -26.78 23.60
C LEU A 28 -30.05 -27.22 23.11
N VAL A 29 -29.97 -28.20 22.20
CA VAL A 29 -28.69 -28.78 21.77
C VAL A 29 -28.38 -28.48 20.31
N ALA A 30 -29.32 -28.69 19.39
CA ALA A 30 -29.04 -28.51 17.97
C ALA A 30 -28.85 -27.02 17.62
N GLU A 31 -29.77 -26.15 18.03
CA GLU A 31 -29.72 -24.72 17.71
C GLU A 31 -28.41 -24.03 18.17
N PRO A 32 -27.93 -24.20 19.42
CA PRO A 32 -26.67 -23.56 19.84
C PRO A 32 -25.45 -24.16 19.16
N ILE A 33 -25.46 -25.45 18.76
CA ILE A 33 -24.34 -26.07 18.04
C ILE A 33 -24.25 -25.51 16.62
N TYR A 34 -25.38 -25.40 15.90
CA TYR A 34 -25.40 -24.82 14.56
C TYR A 34 -24.96 -23.35 14.56
N LYS A 35 -25.47 -22.54 15.50
CA LYS A 35 -25.06 -21.14 15.65
C LYS A 35 -23.57 -21.00 16.00
N LYS A 36 -23.04 -21.88 16.86
CA LYS A 36 -21.61 -21.91 17.17
C LYS A 36 -20.76 -22.25 15.95
N GLN A 37 -21.13 -23.26 15.16
CA GLN A 37 -20.38 -23.64 13.96
C GLN A 37 -20.33 -22.51 12.93
N ILE A 38 -21.47 -21.87 12.62
CA ILE A 38 -21.51 -20.73 11.69
C ILE A 38 -20.59 -19.59 12.16
N SER A 39 -20.63 -19.26 13.45
CA SER A 39 -19.77 -18.20 14.01
C SER A 39 -18.27 -18.52 13.97
N ILE A 40 -17.91 -19.81 14.03
CA ILE A 40 -16.52 -20.27 13.94
C ILE A 40 -16.06 -20.21 12.48
N ASP A 41 -16.87 -20.68 11.54
CA ASP A 41 -16.57 -20.62 10.11
C ASP A 41 -16.43 -19.18 9.61
N GLU A 42 -17.30 -18.26 10.05
CA GLU A 42 -17.16 -16.83 9.75
C GLU A 42 -15.83 -16.27 10.29
N LYS A 43 -15.47 -16.59 11.54
CA LYS A 43 -14.18 -16.16 12.11
C LYS A 43 -12.97 -16.75 11.37
N ILE A 44 -13.07 -17.99 10.90
CA ILE A 44 -12.01 -18.64 10.10
C ILE A 44 -11.90 -17.94 8.75
N LYS A 45 -13.02 -17.66 8.09
CA LYS A 45 -13.06 -16.98 6.80
C LYS A 45 -12.52 -15.56 6.86
N ASP A 46 -12.88 -14.80 7.89
CA ASP A 46 -12.34 -13.46 8.11
C ASP A 46 -10.84 -13.46 8.37
N LYS A 47 -10.34 -14.43 9.14
CA LYS A 47 -8.89 -14.60 9.37
C LYS A 47 -8.14 -14.93 8.08
N ILE A 48 -8.68 -15.81 7.24
CA ILE A 48 -8.08 -16.16 5.95
C ILE A 48 -8.03 -14.92 5.05
N ASN A 49 -9.14 -14.21 4.91
CA ASN A 49 -9.24 -13.02 4.07
C ASN A 49 -8.32 -11.88 4.55
N PHE A 50 -8.16 -11.75 5.87
CA PHE A 50 -7.21 -10.80 6.46
C PHE A 50 -5.76 -11.17 6.13
N ILE A 51 -5.39 -12.44 6.26
CA ILE A 51 -4.04 -12.93 5.92
C ILE A 51 -3.78 -12.71 4.42
N GLU A 52 -4.73 -13.03 3.55
CA GLU A 52 -4.62 -12.88 2.10
C GLU A 52 -4.41 -11.42 1.69
N LYS A 53 -5.22 -10.50 2.21
CA LYS A 53 -5.02 -9.05 2.00
C LYS A 53 -3.67 -8.55 2.51
N TYR A 54 -3.22 -9.03 3.66
CA TYR A 54 -1.90 -8.66 4.18
C TYR A 54 -0.77 -9.20 3.30
N TYR A 55 -0.91 -10.42 2.78
CA TYR A 55 0.06 -10.99 1.84
C TYR A 55 0.08 -10.25 0.51
N GLU A 56 -1.06 -9.80 -0.02
CA GLU A 56 -1.09 -8.94 -1.21
C GLU A 56 -0.31 -7.65 -0.98
N VAL A 57 -0.51 -6.97 0.14
CA VAL A 57 0.23 -5.74 0.49
C VAL A 57 1.72 -6.02 0.73
N LEU A 58 2.06 -7.12 1.41
CA LEU A 58 3.44 -7.52 1.66
C LEU A 58 4.19 -7.96 0.39
N ASN A 59 3.49 -8.52 -0.60
CA ASN A 59 4.09 -8.94 -1.86
C ASN A 59 4.59 -7.75 -2.68
N HIS A 60 4.10 -6.53 -2.40
CA HIS A 60 4.65 -5.31 -2.98
C HIS A 60 5.93 -4.82 -2.28
N THR A 61 6.26 -5.31 -1.09
CA THR A 61 7.48 -4.88 -0.37
C THR A 61 8.74 -5.22 -1.14
N SER A 62 8.83 -6.41 -1.73
CA SER A 62 9.95 -6.83 -2.57
C SER A 62 10.05 -5.98 -3.84
N TYR A 63 8.91 -5.65 -4.46
CA TYR A 63 8.83 -4.77 -5.62
C TYR A 63 9.34 -3.36 -5.29
N TYR A 64 8.93 -2.78 -4.16
CA TYR A 64 9.39 -1.46 -3.74
C TYR A 64 10.86 -1.45 -3.33
N GLN A 65 11.35 -2.49 -2.66
CA GLN A 65 12.78 -2.63 -2.34
C GLN A 65 13.63 -2.75 -3.61
N ALA A 66 13.21 -3.56 -4.59
CA ALA A 66 13.89 -3.67 -5.87
C ALA A 66 13.91 -2.33 -6.62
N LYS A 67 12.79 -1.60 -6.60
CA LYS A 67 12.67 -0.26 -7.21
C LYS A 67 13.53 0.78 -6.50
N GLU A 68 13.65 0.72 -5.18
CA GLU A 68 14.54 1.58 -4.41
C GLU A 68 16.01 1.34 -4.76
N VAL A 69 16.44 0.07 -4.85
CA VAL A 69 17.79 -0.30 -5.28
C VAL A 69 18.06 0.17 -6.71
N ALA A 70 17.12 -0.06 -7.64
CA ALA A 70 17.24 0.41 -9.01
C ALA A 70 17.34 1.95 -9.09
N ASN A 71 16.55 2.67 -8.31
CA ASN A 71 16.61 4.14 -8.23
C ASN A 71 17.94 4.62 -7.64
N LYS A 72 18.47 3.98 -6.59
CA LYS A 72 19.79 4.29 -6.03
C LYS A 72 20.90 4.07 -7.06
N ASN A 73 20.87 2.96 -7.79
CA ASN A 73 21.85 2.65 -8.85
C ASN A 73 21.76 3.62 -10.03
N THR A 74 20.55 4.02 -10.40
CA THR A 74 20.31 5.01 -11.45
C THR A 74 20.83 6.38 -11.02
N LYS A 75 20.55 6.79 -9.77
CA LYS A 75 21.05 8.04 -9.20
C LYS A 75 22.58 8.07 -9.15
N THR A 76 23.24 7.01 -8.69
CA THR A 76 24.71 6.97 -8.62
C THR A 76 25.35 6.97 -10.01
N THR A 77 24.77 6.26 -10.97
CA THR A 77 25.21 6.28 -12.37
C THR A 77 25.06 7.66 -13.00
N LEU A 78 23.91 8.30 -12.81
CA LEU A 78 23.65 9.66 -13.30
C LEU A 78 24.57 10.68 -12.64
N GLN A 79 24.78 10.58 -11.32
CA GLN A 79 25.69 11.47 -10.60
C GLN A 79 27.13 11.33 -11.09
N LYS A 80 27.64 10.12 -11.28
CA LYS A 80 28.98 9.89 -11.85
C LYS A 80 29.13 10.45 -13.26
N ARG A 81 28.05 10.39 -14.07
CA ARG A 81 28.09 10.80 -15.47
C ARG A 81 27.87 12.30 -15.69
N PHE A 82 27.04 12.94 -14.87
CA PHE A 82 26.57 14.31 -15.09
C PHE A 82 26.89 15.29 -13.95
N PHE A 83 27.15 14.81 -12.74
CA PHE A 83 27.28 15.65 -11.54
C PHE A 83 28.48 15.23 -10.67
N ASN A 84 29.66 15.10 -11.29
CA ASN A 84 30.91 14.82 -10.56
C ASN A 84 31.36 16.00 -9.67
N ASP A 85 30.80 17.18 -9.91
CA ASP A 85 31.15 18.41 -9.23
C ASP A 85 30.38 18.52 -7.90
N LYS A 86 31.10 18.28 -6.79
CA LYS A 86 30.55 18.31 -5.43
C LYS A 86 30.20 19.73 -4.96
N GLU A 87 30.72 20.76 -5.62
CA GLU A 87 30.51 22.15 -5.25
C GLU A 87 29.54 22.84 -6.24
N PRO A 88 28.55 23.60 -5.72
CA PRO A 88 27.61 24.38 -6.53
C PRO A 88 28.24 25.23 -7.64
N GLY A 89 29.41 25.83 -7.36
CA GLY A 89 30.13 26.66 -8.33
C GLY A 89 30.72 25.86 -9.49
N LEU A 90 31.27 24.67 -9.21
CA LEU A 90 31.80 23.76 -10.22
C LEU A 90 30.68 23.16 -11.09
N ALA A 91 29.57 22.75 -10.46
CA ALA A 91 28.40 22.25 -11.17
C ALA A 91 27.77 23.31 -12.10
N ALA A 92 27.73 24.57 -11.65
CA ALA A 92 27.27 25.69 -12.47
C ALA A 92 28.19 25.94 -13.68
N ALA A 93 29.51 25.84 -13.51
CA ALA A 93 30.48 25.95 -14.60
C ALA A 93 30.36 24.79 -15.62
N GLY A 94 30.12 23.56 -15.14
CA GLY A 94 29.84 22.41 -15.99
C GLY A 94 28.57 22.59 -16.83
N LEU A 95 27.49 23.07 -16.20
CA LEU A 95 26.23 23.40 -16.90
C LEU A 95 26.42 24.53 -17.91
N GLN A 96 27.20 25.57 -17.56
CA GLN A 96 27.53 26.66 -18.48
C GLN A 96 28.25 26.14 -19.73
N LYS A 97 29.23 25.23 -19.57
CA LYS A 97 29.96 24.63 -20.69
C LYS A 97 29.06 23.79 -21.59
N LEU A 98 28.11 23.03 -21.00
CA LEU A 98 27.12 22.28 -21.77
C LEU A 98 26.19 23.21 -22.57
N LEU A 99 25.70 24.28 -21.95
CA LEU A 99 24.87 25.28 -22.62
C LEU A 99 25.62 26.02 -23.74
N GLN A 100 26.90 26.32 -23.54
CA GLN A 100 27.76 26.87 -24.59
C GLN A 100 27.97 25.89 -25.74
N GLY A 101 28.05 24.59 -25.44
CA GLY A 101 28.10 23.52 -26.44
C GLY A 101 26.81 23.45 -27.27
N PHE A 102 25.64 23.55 -26.65
CA PHE A 102 24.34 23.51 -27.33
C PHE A 102 24.02 24.78 -28.12
N SER A 103 24.51 25.95 -27.67
CA SER A 103 24.23 27.25 -28.31
C SER A 103 25.18 27.59 -29.46
N ARG A 104 26.26 26.81 -29.65
CA ARG A 104 27.24 27.01 -30.73
C ARG A 104 26.55 27.07 -32.09
N GLY A 105 26.58 28.26 -32.71
CA GLY A 105 26.05 28.53 -34.05
C GLY A 105 24.67 29.18 -34.09
N ALA A 106 23.91 29.24 -32.99
CA ALA A 106 22.58 29.86 -32.94
C ALA A 106 22.55 31.16 -32.11
N VAL A 107 23.35 31.21 -31.03
CA VAL A 107 23.31 32.30 -30.05
C VAL A 107 24.65 32.41 -29.32
N THR A 108 25.10 33.64 -29.07
CA THR A 108 26.34 33.90 -28.32
C THR A 108 26.00 34.16 -26.85
N ILE A 109 26.58 33.38 -25.94
CA ILE A 109 26.46 33.63 -24.50
C ILE A 109 27.49 34.70 -24.11
N GLU A 110 27.03 35.90 -23.74
CA GLU A 110 27.90 37.03 -23.40
C GLU A 110 28.34 37.03 -21.94
N LYS A 111 27.43 36.66 -21.03
CA LYS A 111 27.69 36.69 -19.59
C LYS A 111 26.95 35.56 -18.91
N THR A 112 27.62 34.88 -17.99
CA THR A 112 26.99 33.93 -17.09
C THR A 112 27.33 34.33 -15.66
N ARG A 113 26.33 34.47 -14.81
CA ARG A 113 26.49 34.82 -13.40
C ARG A 113 25.84 33.74 -12.54
N VAL A 114 26.64 33.16 -11.65
CA VAL A 114 26.13 32.24 -10.64
C VAL A 114 25.75 33.06 -9.41
N GLU A 115 24.46 33.08 -9.07
CA GLU A 115 23.98 33.75 -7.87
C GLU A 115 24.24 32.91 -6.61
N LYS A 116 24.17 33.56 -5.45
CA LYS A 116 24.23 32.85 -4.16
C LYS A 116 23.05 31.88 -4.05
N PRO A 117 23.25 30.71 -3.41
CA PRO A 117 22.17 29.75 -3.17
C PRO A 117 20.99 30.42 -2.46
N LYS A 118 19.78 30.22 -2.98
CA LYS A 118 18.54 30.75 -2.41
C LYS A 118 17.46 29.67 -2.41
N TYR A 119 16.59 29.71 -1.41
CA TYR A 119 15.49 28.75 -1.33
C TYR A 119 14.38 29.16 -2.31
N VAL A 120 14.05 28.26 -3.23
CA VAL A 120 12.94 28.41 -4.18
C VAL A 120 12.00 27.21 -3.98
N ALA A 121 10.72 27.46 -3.72
CA ALA A 121 9.73 26.41 -3.44
C ALA A 121 10.17 25.38 -2.37
N ARG A 122 10.83 25.86 -1.30
CA ARG A 122 11.43 25.06 -0.20
C ARG A 122 12.62 24.17 -0.60
N ILE A 123 13.16 24.33 -1.81
CA ILE A 123 14.35 23.60 -2.28
C ILE A 123 15.52 24.59 -2.37
N LEU A 124 16.69 24.22 -1.86
CA LEU A 124 17.91 25.01 -2.00
C LEU A 124 18.32 25.00 -3.48
N ALA A 125 18.19 26.14 -4.15
CA ALA A 125 18.50 26.30 -5.57
C ALA A 125 19.71 27.24 -5.74
N VAL A 126 20.51 26.98 -6.78
CA VAL A 126 21.64 27.81 -7.18
C VAL A 126 21.24 28.49 -8.49
N PRO A 127 20.82 29.76 -8.47
CA PRO A 127 20.32 30.43 -9.65
C PRO A 127 21.49 30.74 -10.59
N ILE A 128 21.28 30.51 -11.88
CA ILE A 128 22.26 30.85 -12.92
C ILE A 128 21.57 31.85 -13.86
N GLU A 129 22.13 33.05 -13.95
CA GLU A 129 21.71 34.09 -14.89
C GLU A 129 22.59 34.02 -16.13
N ILE A 130 21.98 33.91 -17.31
CA ILE A 130 22.68 33.79 -18.59
C ILE A 130 22.19 34.90 -19.51
N THR A 131 23.08 35.80 -19.89
CA THR A 131 22.82 36.82 -20.92
C THR A 131 23.24 36.25 -22.27
N VAL A 132 22.29 36.21 -23.20
CA VAL A 132 22.47 35.64 -24.53
C VAL A 132 22.18 36.72 -25.57
N ARG A 133 23.04 36.82 -26.58
CA ARG A 133 22.84 37.68 -27.74
C ARG A 133 22.65 36.81 -28.97
N SER A 134 21.50 36.98 -29.63
CA SER A 134 21.24 36.37 -30.92
C SER A 134 21.62 37.32 -32.05
N SER A 135 22.07 36.76 -33.17
CA SER A 135 22.31 37.48 -34.42
C SER A 135 21.22 37.21 -35.47
N LEU A 136 20.11 36.58 -35.06
CA LEU A 136 18.88 36.47 -35.86
C LEU A 136 18.15 37.82 -35.92
#